data_AF-B8C8S2-F1
#
_entry.id   AF-B8C8S2-F1
#
_cell.length_a   1.000
_cell.length_b   1.000
_cell.length_c   1.000
_cell.angle_alpha   90.00
_cell.angle_beta   90.00
_cell.angle_gamma   90.00
#
_symmetry.space_group_name_H-M   'P 1'
#
loop_
_entity.id
_entity.type
_entity.pdbx_description
1 polymer ?
#
loop_
_entity_poly.entity_id
_entity_poly.type
_entity_poly.pdbx_seq_one_letter_code
_entity_poly.pdbx_strand_id
1 'polypeptide(L)'
;MPNFVRLAHGVSNEEFARAKLALKTQILSGSDGDIALGEQMAEQIQTIGRVMPLAEMLARVDALTMDDVKAAANDVINDQDHALAAIGGIHELPDYNWIRRHSYMLRY
;
A
#
# COMPACT_ATOMS: atom_id res chain seq x y z
N MET A 1 2.08 3.74 -15.34
CA MET A 1 1.96 4.30 -13.98
C MET A 1 0.74 5.17 -13.64
N PRO A 2 -0.24 5.45 -14.52
CA PRO A 2 -1.30 6.43 -14.19
C PRO A 2 -2.14 6.05 -12.96
N ASN A 3 -2.26 4.77 -12.62
CA ASN A 3 -3.01 4.31 -11.45
C ASN A 3 -2.37 4.68 -10.11
N PHE A 4 -1.04 4.74 -10.02
CA PHE A 4 -0.34 5.05 -8.77
C PHE A 4 -0.43 6.53 -8.43
N VAL A 5 -0.16 7.41 -9.40
CA VAL A 5 -0.26 8.86 -9.21
C VAL A 5 -1.71 9.29 -8.98
N ARG A 6 -2.69 8.57 -9.54
CA ARG A 6 -4.12 8.83 -9.28
C ARG A 6 -4.49 8.69 -7.80
N LEU A 7 -3.78 7.86 -7.02
CA LEU A 7 -4.04 7.71 -5.59
C LEU A 7 -3.85 9.04 -4.83
N ALA A 8 -2.92 9.87 -5.27
CA ALA A 8 -2.67 11.19 -4.68
C ALA A 8 -3.74 12.24 -5.03
N HIS A 9 -4.44 12.08 -6.17
CA HIS A 9 -5.28 13.14 -6.73
C HIS A 9 -6.78 12.81 -6.82
N GLY A 10 -7.19 11.54 -6.95
CA GLY A 10 -8.57 11.20 -7.30
C GLY A 10 -8.96 9.73 -7.07
N VAL A 11 -9.04 9.33 -5.80
CA VAL A 11 -9.64 8.06 -5.37
C VAL A 11 -11.14 8.24 -5.18
N SER A 12 -11.96 7.30 -5.67
CA SER A 12 -13.41 7.34 -5.45
C SER A 12 -13.79 6.74 -4.08
N ASN A 13 -14.92 7.20 -3.53
CA ASN A 13 -15.45 6.67 -2.26
C ASN A 13 -15.72 5.16 -2.33
N GLU A 14 -16.17 4.67 -3.49
CA GLU A 14 -16.47 3.26 -3.72
C GLU A 14 -15.20 2.40 -3.72
N GLU A 15 -14.14 2.90 -4.37
CA GLU A 15 -12.82 2.25 -4.38
C GLU A 15 -12.25 2.19 -2.96
N PHE A 16 -12.35 3.29 -2.22
CA PHE A 16 -11.89 3.36 -0.84
C PHE A 16 -12.63 2.38 0.07
N ALA A 17 -13.98 2.36 0.02
CA ALA A 17 -14.79 1.44 0.82
C ALA A 17 -14.48 -0.02 0.50
N ARG A 18 -14.31 -0.35 -0.79
CA ARG A 18 -13.95 -1.70 -1.24
C ARG A 18 -12.56 -2.11 -0.76
N ALA A 19 -11.56 -1.23 -0.89
CA ALA A 19 -10.19 -1.50 -0.46
C ALA A 19 -10.13 -1.71 1.06
N LYS A 20 -10.86 -0.90 1.83
CA LYS A 20 -10.95 -1.02 3.29
C LYS A 20 -11.55 -2.37 3.70
N LEU A 21 -12.62 -2.80 3.02
CA LEU A 21 -13.22 -4.12 3.27
C LEU A 21 -12.25 -5.26 2.90
N ALA A 22 -11.59 -5.17 1.74
CA ALA A 22 -10.63 -6.18 1.30
C ALA A 22 -9.45 -6.33 2.28
N LEU A 23 -8.94 -5.21 2.81
CA LEU A 23 -7.87 -5.21 3.80
C LEU A 23 -8.29 -5.90 5.11
N LYS A 24 -9.51 -5.63 5.60
CA LYS A 24 -10.04 -6.33 6.79
C LYS A 24 -10.15 -7.83 6.57
N THR A 25 -10.67 -8.25 5.41
CA THR A 25 -10.76 -9.68 5.06
C THR A 25 -9.39 -10.33 5.03
N GLN A 26 -8.39 -9.67 4.44
CA GLN A 26 -7.02 -10.19 4.40
C GLN A 26 -6.41 -10.36 5.80
N ILE A 27 -6.61 -9.38 6.70
CA ILE A 27 -6.14 -9.48 8.09
C ILE A 27 -6.79 -10.67 8.81
N LEU A 28 -8.09 -10.89 8.60
CA LEU A 28 -8.82 -12.00 9.21
C LEU A 28 -8.36 -13.35 8.67
N SER A 29 -8.25 -13.50 7.34
CA SER A 29 -7.81 -14.75 6.71
C SER A 29 -6.35 -15.09 6.97
N GLY A 30 -5.49 -14.10 7.22
CA GLY A 30 -4.09 -14.33 7.57
C GLY A 30 -3.89 -14.96 8.95
N SER A 31 -4.92 -14.98 9.80
CA SER A 31 -4.86 -15.53 11.16
C SER A 31 -5.30 -17.00 11.25
N ASP A 32 -5.57 -17.66 10.12
CA ASP A 32 -6.04 -19.04 10.08
C ASP A 32 -4.87 -20.03 10.23
N GLY A 33 -4.68 -20.54 11.45
CA GLY A 33 -3.76 -21.65 11.77
C GLY A 33 -2.67 -21.30 12.79
N ASP A 34 -2.32 -22.26 13.65
CA ASP A 34 -1.43 -22.05 14.80
C ASP A 34 0.00 -21.62 14.40
N ILE A 35 0.53 -22.15 13.29
CA ILE A 35 1.88 -21.82 12.81
C ILE A 35 1.91 -20.39 12.23
N ALA A 36 0.93 -20.06 11.38
CA ALA A 36 0.84 -18.74 10.76
C ALA A 36 0.67 -17.64 11.80
N LEU A 37 -0.12 -17.91 12.85
CA LEU A 37 -0.32 -17.01 13.97
C LEU A 37 0.98 -16.80 14.77
N GLY A 38 1.74 -17.87 15.03
CA GLY A 38 3.03 -17.78 15.72
C GLY A 38 4.07 -16.95 14.95
N GLU A 39 4.15 -17.13 13.63
CA GLU A 39 5.05 -16.36 12.76
C GLU A 39 4.68 -14.86 12.76
N GLN A 40 3.39 -14.54 12.62
CA GLN A 40 2.92 -13.16 12.68
C GLN A 40 3.18 -12.49 14.02
N MET A 41 2.98 -13.21 15.14
CA MET A 41 3.30 -12.69 16.47
C MET A 41 4.80 -12.40 16.61
N ALA A 42 5.66 -13.30 16.13
CA ALA A 42 7.10 -13.10 16.16
C ALA A 42 7.53 -11.89 15.33
N GLU A 43 7.00 -11.74 14.12
CA GLU A 43 7.26 -10.58 13.25
C GLU A 43 6.81 -9.27 13.90
N GLN A 44 5.62 -9.23 14.51
CA GLN A 44 5.12 -8.05 15.21
C GLN A 44 5.97 -7.70 16.44
N ILE A 45 6.44 -8.69 17.19
CA ILE A 45 7.35 -8.46 18.31
C ILE A 45 8.68 -7.87 17.79
N GLN A 46 9.18 -8.34 16.66
CA GLN A 46 10.44 -7.83 16.09
C GLN A 46 10.31 -6.41 15.52
N THR A 47 9.18 -6.11 14.86
CA THR A 47 8.96 -4.83 14.15
C THR A 47 8.36 -3.74 15.03
N ILE A 48 7.40 -4.11 15.90
CA ILE A 48 6.58 -3.18 16.71
C ILE A 48 6.93 -3.31 18.20
N GLY A 49 7.60 -4.39 18.62
CA GLY A 49 7.93 -4.64 20.03
C GLY A 49 6.80 -5.26 20.86
N ARG A 50 5.64 -5.53 20.24
CA ARG A 50 4.48 -6.16 20.89
C ARG A 50 3.58 -6.82 19.88
N VAL A 51 2.77 -7.77 20.35
CA VAL A 51 1.66 -8.32 19.57
C VAL A 51 0.46 -7.37 19.65
N MET A 52 -0.10 -7.03 18.49
CA MET A 52 -1.28 -6.19 18.39
C MET A 52 -2.56 -7.05 18.42
N PRO A 53 -3.53 -6.77 19.31
CA PRO A 53 -4.82 -7.44 19.26
C PRO A 53 -5.52 -7.19 17.93
N LEU A 54 -6.22 -8.21 17.42
CA LEU A 54 -6.99 -8.12 16.18
C LEU A 54 -7.99 -6.95 16.18
N ALA A 55 -8.65 -6.70 17.32
CA ALA A 55 -9.58 -5.57 17.46
C ALA A 55 -8.88 -4.21 17.25
N GLU A 56 -7.63 -4.06 17.70
CA GLU A 56 -6.86 -2.84 17.51
C GLU A 56 -6.48 -2.66 16.03
N MET A 57 -6.06 -3.73 15.35
CA MET A 57 -5.76 -3.70 13.91
C MET A 57 -6.98 -3.28 13.10
N LEU A 58 -8.14 -3.87 13.37
CA LEU A 58 -9.39 -3.53 12.68
C LEU A 58 -9.84 -2.08 12.98
N ALA A 59 -9.71 -1.63 14.22
CA ALA A 59 -10.04 -0.25 14.61
C ALA A 59 -9.12 0.77 13.89
N ARG A 60 -7.84 0.47 13.73
CA ARG A 60 -6.90 1.31 12.96
C ARG A 60 -7.30 1.39 11.49
N VAL A 61 -7.66 0.27 10.87
CA VAL A 61 -8.18 0.27 9.50
C VAL A 61 -9.47 1.11 9.43
N ASP A 62 -10.34 1.01 10.45
CA ASP A 62 -11.57 1.79 10.53
C ASP A 62 -11.37 3.29 10.71
N ALA A 63 -10.30 3.70 11.38
CA ALA A 63 -9.95 5.11 11.53
C ALA A 63 -9.46 5.75 10.21
N LEU A 64 -9.00 4.96 9.23
CA LEU A 64 -8.48 5.49 7.98
C LEU A 64 -9.55 6.30 7.22
N THR A 65 -9.12 7.45 6.73
CA THR A 65 -9.85 8.35 5.85
C THR A 65 -9.23 8.37 4.45
N MET A 66 -9.94 8.95 3.47
CA MET A 66 -9.38 9.15 2.13
C MET A 66 -8.23 10.15 2.10
N ASP A 67 -8.22 11.11 3.03
CA ASP A 67 -7.15 12.10 3.09
C ASP A 67 -5.84 11.48 3.58
N ASP A 68 -5.91 10.49 4.49
CA ASP A 68 -4.74 9.71 4.89
C ASP A 68 -4.13 8.95 3.71
N VAL A 69 -4.97 8.39 2.83
CA VAL A 69 -4.51 7.69 1.62
C VAL A 69 -3.86 8.67 0.64
N LYS A 70 -4.43 9.85 0.44
CA LYS A 70 -3.85 10.89 -0.42
C LYS A 70 -2.53 11.40 0.14
N ALA A 71 -2.44 11.61 1.46
CA ALA A 71 -1.22 12.03 2.13
C ALA A 71 -0.12 10.98 1.95
N ALA A 72 -0.40 9.72 2.27
CA ALA A 72 0.54 8.62 2.09
C ALA A 72 0.97 8.44 0.62
N ALA A 73 0.04 8.58 -0.33
CA ALA A 73 0.36 8.51 -1.75
C ALA A 73 1.22 9.70 -2.21
N ASN A 74 1.00 10.90 -1.67
CA ASN A 74 1.86 12.04 -1.95
C ASN A 74 3.27 11.84 -1.41
N ASP A 75 3.41 11.32 -0.20
CA ASP A 75 4.71 11.14 0.45
C ASP A 75 5.54 10.01 -0.20
N VAL A 76 4.88 8.90 -0.58
CA VAL A 76 5.58 7.68 -1.02
C VAL A 76 5.69 7.59 -2.55
N ILE A 77 4.71 8.10 -3.29
CA ILE A 77 4.59 7.87 -4.74
C ILE A 77 4.85 9.15 -5.51
N ASN A 78 4.21 10.26 -5.11
CA ASN A 78 4.22 11.48 -5.91
C ASN A 78 5.59 12.14 -5.93
N ASP A 79 6.12 12.34 -7.14
CA ASP A 79 7.42 12.97 -7.39
C ASP A 79 8.63 12.31 -6.66
N GLN A 80 8.50 11.06 -6.23
CA GLN A 80 9.58 10.31 -5.60
C GLN A 80 10.49 9.63 -6.63
N ASP A 81 11.72 9.30 -6.22
CA ASP A 81 12.63 8.47 -7.00
C ASP A 81 12.29 6.99 -6.84
N HIS A 82 12.41 6.23 -7.93
CA HIS A 82 11.93 4.85 -8.00
C HIS A 82 13.11 3.88 -8.17
N ALA A 83 13.00 2.69 -7.59
CA ALA A 83 13.94 1.61 -7.87
C ALA A 83 13.37 0.70 -8.96
N LEU A 84 14.14 0.50 -10.05
CA LEU A 84 13.79 -0.42 -11.13
C LEU A 84 14.81 -1.56 -11.20
N ALA A 85 14.33 -2.80 -11.16
CA ALA A 85 15.11 -3.99 -11.43
C ALA A 85 14.36 -4.85 -12.46
N ALA A 86 15.03 -5.24 -13.55
CA ALA A 86 14.45 -6.06 -14.59
C ALA A 86 15.50 -7.03 -15.17
N ILE A 87 15.08 -8.25 -15.50
CA ILE A 87 15.93 -9.34 -16.00
C ILE A 87 15.21 -10.00 -17.19
N GLY A 88 15.94 -10.33 -18.25
CA GLY A 88 15.41 -11.04 -19.43
C GLY A 88 15.29 -10.16 -20.68
N GLY A 89 14.28 -10.43 -21.51
CA GLY A 89 14.01 -9.71 -22.76
C GLY A 89 13.37 -8.32 -22.55
N ILE A 90 14.14 -7.40 -21.98
CA ILE A 90 13.67 -6.07 -21.52
C ILE A 90 13.65 -5.00 -22.63
N HIS A 91 13.51 -5.39 -23.89
CA HIS A 91 13.64 -4.50 -25.05
C HIS A 91 12.57 -3.40 -25.09
N GLU A 92 11.39 -3.68 -24.54
CA GLU A 92 10.25 -2.76 -24.48
C GLU A 92 10.14 -2.05 -23.11
N LEU A 93 11.06 -2.33 -22.18
CA LEU A 93 11.05 -1.69 -20.87
C LEU A 93 11.47 -0.22 -21.04
N PRO A 94 10.63 0.75 -20.62
CA PRO A 94 10.98 2.16 -20.69
C PRO A 94 12.21 2.48 -19.85
N ASP A 95 12.90 3.56 -20.23
CA ASP A 95 14.05 4.04 -19.47
C ASP A 95 13.61 4.63 -18.11
N TYR A 96 14.60 4.87 -17.25
CA TYR A 96 14.33 5.41 -15.93
C TYR A 96 13.64 6.79 -15.98
N ASN A 97 14.00 7.64 -16.95
CA ASN A 97 13.39 8.96 -17.06
C ASN A 97 11.91 8.87 -17.40
N TRP A 98 11.51 7.91 -18.25
CA TRP A 98 10.10 7.66 -18.50
C TRP A 98 9.38 7.33 -17.20
N ILE A 99 9.92 6.43 -16.37
CA ILE A 99 9.32 6.05 -15.09
C ILE A 99 9.22 7.26 -14.15
N ARG A 100 10.32 7.98 -13.97
CA ARG A 100 10.40 9.16 -13.09
C ARG A 100 9.47 10.30 -13.50
N ARG A 101 9.27 10.49 -14.81
CA ARG A 101 8.34 11.49 -15.36
C ARG A 101 6.88 11.12 -15.10
N HIS A 102 6.58 9.84 -15.00
CA HIS A 102 5.23 9.34 -14.75
C HIS A 102 4.92 9.11 -13.26
N SER A 103 5.76 9.60 -12.34
CA SER A 103 5.49 9.61 -10.90
C SER A 103 4.68 10.82 -10.43
N TYR A 104 4.42 11.81 -11.29
CA TYR A 104 3.58 12.98 -11.00
C TYR A 104 2.71 13.36 -12.20
N MET A 105 1.69 14.19 -11.95
CA MET A 105 0.79 14.72 -12.98
C MET A 105 0.93 16.24 -13.07
N LEU A 106 1.15 16.77 -14.27
CA LEU A 106 1.22 18.22 -14.53
C LEU A 106 -0.15 18.93 -14.52
N ARG A 107 -1.24 18.16 -14.43
CA ARG A 107 -2.61 18.68 -14.51
C ARG A 107 -3.11 19.25 -13.17
N TYR A 108 -2.42 18.94 -12.08
CA TYR A 108 -2.73 19.34 -10.71
C TYR A 108 -1.57 20.16 -10.14
#